data_AF-A0A7W2KE00-F1
#
_entry.id   AF-A0A7W2KE00-F1
#
_cell.length_a   1.000
_cell.length_b   1.000
_cell.length_c   1.000
_cell.angle_alpha   90.00
_cell.angle_beta   90.00
_cell.angle_gamma   90.00
#
_symmetry.space_group_name_H-M   'P 1'
#
loop_
_entity.id
_entity.type
_entity.pdbx_description
1 polymer ?
#
loop_
_entity_poly.entity_id
_entity_poly.type
_entity_poly.pdbx_seq_one_letter_code
_entity_poly.pdbx_strand_id
1 'polypeptide(L)' 'MTLSDAILIVLLADRIHGTDAAIRSAATRCAKQLPRSQRDMLFKIGNSAAPRELVGHLCQFLPD' A
#
# COMPACT_ATOMS: atom_id res chain seq x y z
N MET A 1 1.52 -13.47 -5.66
CA MET A 1 1.26 -12.43 -4.66
C MET A 1 -0.24 -12.20 -4.57
N THR A 2 -0.78 -12.18 -3.36
CA THR A 2 -2.18 -11.86 -3.08
C THR A 2 -2.36 -10.37 -2.78
N LEU A 3 -3.60 -9.89 -2.74
CA LEU A 3 -3.90 -8.53 -2.27
C LEU A 3 -3.44 -8.34 -0.81
N SER A 4 -3.62 -9.34 0.04
CA SER A 4 -3.18 -9.29 1.44
C SER A 4 -1.66 -9.15 1.56
N ASP A 5 -0.88 -9.91 0.77
CA ASP A 5 0.59 -9.77 0.73
C ASP A 5 0.99 -8.35 0.35
N ALA A 6 0.32 -7.77 -0.65
CA ALA A 6 0.59 -6.43 -1.13
C ALA A 6 0.29 -5.36 -0.08
N ILE A 7 -0.83 -5.49 0.63
CA ILE A 7 -1.19 -4.61 1.74
C ILE A 7 -0.12 -4.71 2.83
N LEU A 8 0.24 -5.93 3.25
CA LEU A 8 1.27 -6.15 4.26
C LEU A 8 2.61 -5.51 3.88
N ILE A 9 3.05 -5.64 2.63
CA ILE A 9 4.27 -5.00 2.13
C ILE A 9 4.20 -3.46 2.23
N VAL A 10 3.05 -2.87 1.90
CA VAL A 10 2.84 -1.42 2.02
C VAL A 10 2.88 -0.97 3.48
N LEU A 11 2.26 -1.73 4.39
CA LEU A 11 2.31 -1.45 5.84
C LEU A 11 3.73 -1.55 6.38
N LEU A 12 4.48 -2.57 5.96
CA LEU A 12 5.88 -2.74 6.34
C LEU A 12 6.76 -1.61 5.79
N ALA A 13 6.50 -1.13 4.58
CA ALA A 13 7.23 0.02 4.02
C ALA A 13 7.02 1.28 4.87
N ASP A 14 5.80 1.52 5.36
CA ASP A 14 5.54 2.60 6.32
C ASP A 14 6.28 2.37 7.65
N ARG A 15 6.23 1.16 8.21
CA ARG A 15 6.87 0.85 9.50
C ARG A 15 8.40 0.91 9.48
N ILE A 16 9.02 0.45 8.39
CA ILE A 16 10.48 0.38 8.25
C ILE A 16 11.07 1.73 7.85
N HIS A 17 10.45 2.41 6.88
CA HIS A 17 11.03 3.62 6.30
C HIS A 17 10.36 4.91 6.77
N GLY A 18 9.06 4.86 7.13
CA GLY A 18 8.33 6.02 7.62
C GLY A 18 8.28 7.19 6.64
N THR A 19 8.27 6.93 5.33
CA THR A 19 8.22 7.98 4.31
C THR A 19 7.18 7.67 3.24
N ASP A 20 6.55 8.74 2.75
CA ASP A 20 5.61 8.65 1.62
C ASP A 20 6.26 8.02 0.38
N ALA A 21 7.53 8.35 0.10
CA ALA A 21 8.25 7.82 -1.04
C ALA A 21 8.38 6.28 -1.00
N ALA A 22 8.67 5.72 0.18
CA ALA A 22 8.75 4.28 0.37
C ALA A 22 7.38 3.61 0.15
N ILE A 23 6.32 4.19 0.70
CA ILE A 23 4.95 3.70 0.55
C ILE A 23 4.51 3.71 -0.92
N ARG A 24 4.77 4.81 -1.65
CA ARG A 24 4.46 4.92 -3.09
C ARG A 24 5.21 3.89 -3.92
N SER A 25 6.50 3.73 -3.65
CA SER A 25 7.36 2.76 -4.33
C SER A 25 6.85 1.33 -4.11
N ALA A 26 6.58 0.97 -2.86
CA ALA A 26 6.03 -0.33 -2.48
C ALA A 26 4.67 -0.58 -3.14
N ALA A 27 3.74 0.37 -3.05
CA ALA A 27 2.40 0.24 -3.64
C ALA A 27 2.46 0.08 -5.17
N THR A 28 3.27 0.89 -5.86
CA THR A 28 3.46 0.81 -7.32
C THR A 28 4.08 -0.53 -7.74
N ARG A 29 5.10 -1.00 -7.00
CA ARG A 29 5.74 -2.30 -7.25
C ARG A 29 4.77 -3.44 -7.03
N CYS A 30 3.94 -3.38 -6.00
CA CYS A 30 2.95 -4.41 -5.72
C CYS A 30 1.82 -4.41 -6.75
N ALA A 31 1.33 -3.24 -7.18
CA ALA A 31 0.30 -3.13 -8.21
C ALA A 31 0.69 -3.87 -9.49
N LYS A 32 1.96 -3.77 -9.91
CA LYS A 32 2.47 -4.46 -11.11
C LYS A 32 2.44 -5.98 -11.00
N GLN A 33 2.47 -6.53 -9.79
CA GLN A 33 2.51 -7.97 -9.52
C GLN A 33 1.11 -8.59 -9.30
N LEU A 34 0.06 -7.78 -9.21
CA LEU A 34 -1.33 -8.25 -9.05
C LEU A 34 -2.06 -8.36 -10.41
N PRO A 35 -3.12 -9.19 -10.51
CA PRO A 35 -4.09 -9.12 -11.60
C PRO A 35 -4.72 -7.73 -11.68
N ARG A 36 -5.06 -7.27 -12.90
CA ARG A 36 -5.58 -5.92 -13.15
C ARG A 36 -6.76 -5.55 -12.23
N SER A 37 -7.66 -6.50 -11.97
CA SER A 37 -8.84 -6.33 -11.11
C SER A 37 -8.52 -5.99 -9.65
N GLN A 38 -7.30 -6.27 -9.18
CA GLN A 38 -6.89 -6.08 -7.79
C GLN A 38 -5.93 -4.90 -7.59
N ARG A 39 -5.61 -4.14 -8.66
CA ARG A 39 -4.59 -3.06 -8.60
C ARG A 39 -5.11 -1.73 -8.06
N ASP A 40 -6.43 -1.51 -8.11
CA ASP A 40 -7.05 -0.21 -7.88
C ASP A 40 -6.64 0.42 -6.53
N MET A 41 -6.72 -0.36 -5.45
CA MET A 41 -6.34 0.09 -4.11
C MET A 41 -4.88 0.54 -4.02
N LEU A 42 -3.95 -0.20 -4.65
CA LEU A 42 -2.53 0.13 -4.60
C LEU A 42 -2.19 1.36 -5.45
N PHE A 43 -2.88 1.56 -6.57
CA PHE A 43 -2.73 2.80 -7.34
C PHE A 43 -3.30 4.01 -6.60
N LYS A 44 -4.43 3.86 -5.89
CA LYS A 44 -4.95 4.91 -5.00
C LYS A 44 -3.94 5.30 -3.92
N ILE A 45 -3.29 4.31 -3.30
CA ILE A 45 -2.21 4.56 -2.33
C ILE A 45 -1.02 5.26 -3.00
N GLY A 46 -0.50 4.72 -4.11
CA GLY A 46 0.67 5.28 -4.80
C GLY A 46 0.47 6.69 -5.34
N ASN A 47 -0.75 7.05 -5.74
CA ASN A 47 -1.09 8.35 -6.30
C ASN A 47 -1.64 9.35 -5.27
N SER A 48 -1.92 8.93 -4.03
CA SER A 48 -2.41 9.81 -2.95
C SER A 48 -1.44 10.97 -2.70
N ALA A 49 -1.90 12.16 -2.33
CA ALA A 49 -1.02 13.24 -1.89
C ALA A 49 -0.34 12.93 -0.54
N ALA A 50 -1.05 12.20 0.34
CA ALA A 50 -0.60 11.77 1.67
C ALA A 50 -0.78 10.24 1.80
N PRO A 51 0.09 9.44 1.17
CA PRO A 51 -0.05 7.98 1.17
C PRO A 51 0.11 7.38 2.56
N ARG A 52 0.91 7.99 3.45
CA ARG A 52 1.07 7.53 4.83
C ARG A 52 -0.20 7.68 5.66
N GLU A 53 -0.87 8.82 5.59
CA GLU A 53 -2.14 9.05 6.28
C GLU A 53 -3.22 8.08 5.79
N LEU A 54 -3.30 7.88 4.46
CA LEU A 54 -4.23 6.93 3.86
C LEU A 54 -3.98 5.51 4.34
N VAL A 55 -2.71 5.07 4.37
CA VAL A 55 -2.34 3.75 4.88
C VAL A 55 -2.67 3.61 6.36
N GLY A 56 -2.39 4.63 7.17
CA GLY A 56 -2.75 4.66 8.59
C GLY A 56 -4.25 4.53 8.82
N HIS A 57 -5.07 5.20 8.00
CA HIS A 57 -6.53 5.07 8.04
C HIS A 57 -6.97 3.65 7.63
N LEU A 58 -6.39 3.07 6.57
CA LEU A 58 -6.70 1.70 6.12
C LEU A 58 -6.36 0.64 7.18
N CYS A 59 -5.27 0.83 7.95
CA CYS A 59 -4.90 -0.03 9.06
C CYS A 59 -6.00 -0.16 10.12
N GLN A 60 -6.80 0.88 10.34
CA GLN A 60 -7.86 0.87 11.37
C GLN A 60 -9.00 -0.11 11.04
N PHE A 61 -9.10 -0.55 9.79
CA PHE A 61 -10.16 -1.45 9.31
C PHE A 61 -9.65 -2.86 9.01
N LEU A 62 -8.37 -3.14 9.26
CA LEU A 62 -7.82 -4.49 9.16
C LEU A 62 -8.19 -5.27 10.44
N PRO A 63 -8.79 -6.47 10.32
CA PRO A 63 -9.01 -7.33 11.48
C PRO A 63 -7.67 -7.77 12.07
N ASP A 64 -7.63 -7.97 13.40
CA ASP A 64 -6.50 -8.56 14.13
C ASP A 64 -6.16 -9.98 13.63
#